data_AF-A0A931CWL8-F1
#
_entry.id   AF-A0A931CWL8-F1
#
_cell.length_a   1.000
_cell.length_b   1.000
_cell.length_c   1.000
_cell.angle_alpha   90.00
_cell.angle_beta   90.00
_cell.angle_gamma   90.00
#
_symmetry.space_group_name_H-M   'P 1'
#
loop_
_entity.id
_entity.type
_entity.pdbx_description
1 polymer ?
#
loop_
_entity_poly.entity_id
_entity_poly.type
_entity_poly.pdbx_seq_one_letter_code
_entity_poly.pdbx_strand_id
1 'polypeptide(L)'
;MNCDTFLQWMKTHTGRGMPENPEVIDHLTSCPACRQLFSLDVCLESAIQQAFTPQNLPAGLAETIDNCLDQFNHSHPPMDLPGHAQSPPVKSTDPFFQKNDTEKTALMKKSIQKQLRH
;
A
#
# COMPACT_ATOMS: atom_id res chain seq x y z
N MET A 1 8.68 -33.60 14.38
CA MET A 1 9.55 -32.47 13.94
C MET A 1 10.46 -32.00 15.08
N ASN A 2 11.70 -31.56 14.78
CA ASN A 2 12.61 -30.92 15.75
C ASN A 2 12.57 -29.38 15.65
N CYS A 3 13.19 -28.68 16.61
CA CYS A 3 13.15 -27.21 16.67
C CYS A 3 13.74 -26.53 15.43
N ASP A 4 14.86 -27.02 14.88
CA ASP A 4 15.47 -26.43 13.68
C ASP A 4 14.56 -26.54 12.46
N THR A 5 13.93 -27.71 12.28
CA THR A 5 12.97 -27.95 11.20
C THR A 5 11.74 -27.06 11.37
N PHE A 6 11.26 -26.90 12.60
CA PHE A 6 10.16 -25.98 12.92
C PHE A 6 10.51 -24.51 12.59
N LEU A 7 11.72 -24.07 12.94
CA LEU A 7 12.20 -22.71 12.65
C LEU A 7 12.34 -22.46 11.15
N GLN A 8 12.81 -23.44 10.38
CA GLN A 8 12.85 -23.35 8.91
C GLN A 8 11.45 -23.32 8.32
N TRP A 9 10.53 -24.12 8.86
CA TRP A 9 9.13 -24.09 8.45
C TRP A 9 8.52 -22.71 8.69
N MET A 10 8.69 -22.10 9.87
CA MET A 10 8.15 -20.76 10.15
C MET A 10 8.63 -19.69 9.16
N LYS A 11 9.91 -19.72 8.74
CA LYS A 11 10.44 -18.74 7.76
C LYS A 11 9.76 -18.82 6.39
N THR A 12 9.24 -19.99 6.04
CA THR A 12 8.62 -20.23 4.73
C THR A 12 7.11 -20.28 4.80
N HIS A 13 6.55 -20.32 6.01
CA HIS A 13 5.12 -20.30 6.22
C HIS A 13 4.58 -18.89 5.92
N THR A 14 3.57 -18.84 5.07
CA THR A 14 2.84 -17.62 4.69
C THR A 14 1.36 -17.70 5.08
N GLY A 15 1.00 -18.67 5.92
CA GLY A 15 -0.38 -18.92 6.31
C GLY A 15 -0.84 -17.95 7.39
N ARG A 16 -2.13 -17.61 7.37
CA ARG A 16 -2.79 -16.67 8.30
C ARG A 16 -2.90 -17.25 9.71
N GLY A 17 -1.78 -17.53 10.36
CA GLY A 17 -1.67 -17.94 11.76
C GLY A 17 -2.28 -19.28 12.15
N MET A 18 -2.67 -20.14 11.18
CA MET A 18 -3.20 -21.47 11.46
C MET A 18 -2.23 -22.55 10.98
N PRO A 19 -1.71 -23.40 11.88
CA PRO A 19 -0.86 -24.52 11.47
C PRO A 19 -1.70 -25.58 10.76
N GLU A 20 -1.47 -25.76 9.46
CA GLU A 20 -2.13 -26.80 8.65
C GLU A 20 -1.40 -28.15 8.70
N ASN A 21 -0.14 -28.15 9.14
CA ASN A 21 0.70 -29.34 9.19
C ASN A 21 0.57 -30.05 10.57
N PRO A 22 0.12 -31.32 10.62
CA PRO A 22 0.00 -32.07 11.86
C PRO A 22 1.31 -32.15 12.67
N GLU A 23 2.46 -32.27 12.01
CA GLU A 23 3.75 -32.32 12.70
C GLU A 23 4.10 -31.02 13.43
N VAL A 24 3.62 -29.90 12.89
CA VAL A 24 3.77 -28.56 13.50
C VAL A 24 2.87 -28.46 14.72
N ILE A 25 1.62 -28.94 14.61
CA ILE A 25 0.67 -28.97 15.74
C ILE A 25 1.24 -29.81 16.89
N ASP A 26 1.74 -31.02 16.59
CA ASP A 26 2.37 -31.90 17.59
C ASP A 26 3.63 -31.28 18.19
N HIS A 27 4.42 -30.54 17.40
CA HIS A 27 5.59 -29.82 17.92
C HIS A 27 5.19 -28.67 18.85
N LEU A 28 4.15 -27.90 18.50
CA LEU A 28 3.65 -26.78 19.31
C LEU A 28 3.05 -27.26 20.65
N THR A 29 2.48 -28.46 20.70
CA THR A 29 1.99 -29.05 21.96
C THR A 29 3.13 -29.54 22.86
N SER A 30 4.20 -30.06 22.27
CA SER A 30 5.34 -30.66 22.99
C SER A 30 6.48 -29.67 23.31
N CYS A 31 6.58 -28.55 22.60
CA CYS A 31 7.66 -27.56 22.77
C CYS A 31 7.13 -26.16 23.13
N PRO A 32 7.15 -25.79 24.42
CA PRO A 32 6.66 -24.48 24.88
C PRO A 32 7.41 -23.28 24.29
N ALA A 33 8.71 -23.41 24.05
CA ALA A 33 9.54 -22.33 23.49
C ALA A 33 9.13 -22.01 22.04
N CYS A 34 9.00 -23.04 21.21
CA CYS A 34 8.51 -22.89 19.84
C CYS A 34 7.07 -22.40 19.79
N ARG A 35 6.22 -22.80 20.74
CA ARG A 35 4.85 -22.29 20.87
C ARG A 35 4.80 -20.78 21.15
N GLN A 36 5.62 -20.30 22.08
CA GLN A 36 5.70 -18.86 22.35
C GLN A 36 6.21 -18.09 21.12
N LEU A 37 7.24 -18.61 20.45
CA LEU A 37 7.79 -17.96 19.27
C LEU A 37 6.76 -17.88 18.14
N PHE A 38 6.01 -18.96 17.90
CA PHE A 38 4.89 -18.97 16.94
C PHE A 38 3.81 -17.96 17.30
N SER A 39 3.42 -17.86 18.58
CA SER A 39 2.40 -16.88 18.98
C SER A 39 2.84 -15.43 18.74
N LEU A 40 4.13 -15.12 18.96
CA LEU A 40 4.67 -13.78 18.70
C LEU A 40 4.66 -13.46 17.21
N ASP A 41 5.04 -14.42 16.37
CA ASP A 41 5.04 -14.30 14.92
C ASP A 41 3.64 -14.01 14.39
N VAL A 42 2.64 -14.80 14.79
CA VAL A 42 1.23 -14.58 14.41
C VAL A 42 0.70 -13.22 14.87
N CYS A 43 1.09 -12.75 16.06
CA CYS A 43 0.72 -11.42 16.53
C CYS A 43 1.35 -10.31 15.68
N LEU A 44 2.63 -10.45 15.29
CA LEU A 44 3.32 -9.49 14.43
C LEU A 44 2.69 -9.45 13.03
N GLU A 45 2.41 -10.60 12.43
CA GLU A 45 1.74 -10.67 11.14
C GLU A 45 0.36 -10.01 11.17
N SER A 46 -0.43 -10.25 12.23
CA SER A 46 -1.73 -9.60 12.39
C SER A 46 -1.61 -8.08 12.51
N ALA A 47 -0.64 -7.59 13.29
CA ALA A 47 -0.41 -6.16 13.45
C ALA A 47 0.04 -5.49 12.14
N ILE A 48 0.93 -6.13 11.38
CA ILE A 48 1.34 -5.70 10.04
C ILE A 48 0.11 -5.67 9.13
N GLN A 49 -0.67 -6.74 9.10
CA GLN A 49 -1.87 -6.80 8.26
C GLN A 49 -2.84 -5.67 8.62
N GLN A 50 -3.06 -5.38 9.90
CA GLN A 50 -3.92 -4.27 10.33
C GLN A 50 -3.37 -2.91 9.92
N ALA A 51 -2.05 -2.68 10.03
CA ALA A 51 -1.42 -1.42 9.66
C ALA A 51 -1.52 -1.13 8.14
N PHE A 52 -1.50 -2.19 7.33
CA PHE A 52 -1.60 -2.07 5.86
C PHE A 52 -2.99 -2.37 5.31
N THR A 53 -3.96 -2.73 6.15
CA THR A 53 -5.36 -2.84 5.73
C THR A 53 -5.92 -1.43 5.67
N PRO A 54 -6.36 -0.94 4.49
CA PRO A 54 -7.05 0.34 4.40
C PRO A 54 -8.25 0.28 5.34
N GLN A 55 -8.21 1.05 6.43
CA GLN A 55 -9.39 1.18 7.26
C GLN A 55 -10.44 1.91 6.43
N ASN A 56 -11.66 1.37 6.41
CA ASN A 56 -12.78 2.08 5.80
C ASN A 56 -12.85 3.46 6.46
N LEU A 57 -12.65 4.51 5.68
CA LEU A 57 -12.86 5.87 6.16
C LEU A 57 -14.30 5.96 6.70
N PRO A 58 -14.52 6.65 7.83
CA PRO A 58 -15.87 6.90 8.31
C PRO A 58 -16.75 7.46 7.19
N ALA A 59 -17.94 6.92 7.02
CA ALA A 59 -18.89 7.41 6.03
C ALA A 59 -19.14 8.91 6.27
N GLY A 60 -19.08 9.71 5.21
CA GLY A 60 -19.24 11.17 5.32
C GLY A 60 -17.94 11.94 5.63
N LEU A 61 -16.81 11.28 5.91
CA LEU A 61 -15.57 11.98 6.24
C LEU A 61 -15.01 12.74 5.02
N ALA A 62 -15.04 12.13 3.84
CA ALA A 62 -14.59 12.78 2.61
C ALA A 62 -15.45 14.03 2.31
N GLU A 63 -16.77 13.88 2.39
CA GLU A 63 -17.72 14.97 2.18
C GLU A 63 -17.55 16.08 3.23
N THR A 64 -17.24 15.72 4.48
CA THR A 64 -16.96 16.71 5.54
C THR A 64 -15.66 17.49 5.25
N ILE A 65 -14.63 16.81 4.76
CA ILE A 65 -13.37 17.44 4.38
C ILE A 65 -13.60 18.40 3.20
N ASP A 66 -14.30 17.95 2.17
CA ASP A 66 -14.62 18.78 0.99
C ASP A 66 -15.43 20.02 1.39
N ASN A 67 -16.48 19.84 2.20
CA ASN A 67 -17.29 20.96 2.71
C ASN A 67 -16.48 21.95 3.57
N CYS A 68 -15.48 21.48 4.33
CA CYS A 68 -14.59 22.36 5.09
C CYS A 68 -13.66 23.16 4.17
N LEU A 69 -13.12 22.51 3.14
CA LEU A 69 -12.24 23.15 2.16
C LEU A 69 -12.99 24.20 1.33
N ASP A 70 -14.22 23.90 0.90
CA ASP A 70 -15.07 24.85 0.17
C ASP A 70 -15.42 26.06 1.04
N GLN A 71 -15.81 25.85 2.30
CA GLN A 71 -16.04 26.93 3.25
C GLN A 71 -14.79 27.78 3.47
N PHE A 72 -13.61 27.17 3.62
CA PHE A 72 -12.35 27.91 3.76
C PHE A 72 -12.06 28.76 2.51
N ASN A 73 -12.19 28.19 1.32
CA ASN A 73 -11.97 28.89 0.04
C ASN A 73 -12.99 30.00 -0.23
N HIS A 74 -14.19 29.91 0.33
CA HIS A 74 -15.20 30.97 0.23
C HIS A 74 -15.06 32.05 1.30
N SER A 75 -14.51 31.69 2.47
CA SER A 75 -14.30 32.60 3.60
C SER A 75 -12.97 33.36 3.51
N HIS A 76 -12.00 32.79 2.79
CA HIS A 76 -10.70 33.37 2.52
C HIS A 76 -10.54 33.51 1.01
N PRO A 77 -10.69 34.72 0.42
CA PRO A 77 -10.21 34.95 -0.93
C PRO A 77 -8.71 34.58 -0.96
N PRO A 78 -8.18 34.07 -2.09
CA PRO A 78 -6.76 33.83 -2.21
C PRO A 78 -6.05 35.14 -1.83
N MET A 79 -5.34 35.11 -0.70
CA MET A 79 -4.39 36.16 -0.41
C MET A 79 -3.36 36.06 -1.53
N ASP A 80 -3.44 36.99 -2.48
CA ASP A 80 -2.33 37.30 -3.37
C ASP A 80 -1.16 37.65 -2.46
N LEU A 81 -0.36 36.65 -2.12
CA LEU A 81 0.95 36.86 -1.54
C LEU A 81 1.73 37.66 -2.59
N PRO A 82 2.13 38.92 -2.31
CA PRO A 82 2.93 39.67 -3.26
C PRO A 82 4.30 39.00 -3.33
N GLY A 83 4.50 38.20 -4.37
CA GLY A 83 5.78 37.57 -4.67
C GLY A 83 5.85 36.06 -4.42
N HIS A 84 5.02 35.27 -5.11
CA HIS A 84 5.55 34.05 -5.69
C HIS A 84 5.59 34.22 -7.20
N ALA A 85 6.78 34.63 -7.68
CA ALA A 85 7.17 34.37 -9.05
C ALA A 85 6.75 32.95 -9.39
N GLN A 86 6.03 32.79 -10.51
CA GLN A 86 5.87 31.50 -11.16
C GLN A 86 7.25 30.86 -11.20
N SER A 87 7.47 29.85 -10.36
CA SER A 87 8.65 29.02 -10.52
C SER A 87 8.51 28.42 -11.92
N PRO A 88 9.51 28.61 -12.80
CA PRO A 88 9.45 28.00 -14.12
C PRO A 88 9.25 26.49 -13.93
N PRO A 89 8.55 25.81 -14.85
CA PRO A 89 8.36 24.38 -14.76
C PRO A 89 9.73 23.75 -14.58
N VAL A 90 9.93 23.06 -13.45
CA VAL A 90 11.14 22.31 -13.18
C VAL A 90 11.21 21.26 -14.29
N LYS A 91 12.01 21.56 -15.30
CA LYS A 91 12.39 20.63 -16.33
C LYS A 91 13.21 19.58 -15.60
N SER A 92 12.57 18.47 -15.24
CA SER A 92 13.23 17.34 -14.61
C SER A 92 14.30 16.85 -15.58
N THR A 93 15.55 17.17 -15.25
CA THR A 93 16.76 16.76 -15.99
C THR A 93 17.23 15.38 -15.53
N ASP A 94 16.28 14.50 -15.19
CA ASP A 94 16.58 13.11 -14.86
C ASP A 94 16.41 12.24 -16.13
N PRO A 95 17.50 11.71 -16.71
CA PRO A 95 17.45 10.96 -17.96
C PRO A 95 16.73 9.60 -17.85
N PHE A 96 16.27 9.21 -16.66
CA PHE A 96 15.62 7.92 -16.43
C PHE A 96 14.10 7.92 -16.65
N PHE A 97 13.43 9.08 -16.54
CA PHE A 97 11.96 9.15 -16.66
C PHE A 97 11.45 9.50 -18.07
N GLN A 98 12.29 10.05 -18.96
CA GLN A 98 11.84 10.45 -20.32
C GLN A 98 11.52 9.27 -21.26
N LYS A 99 12.04 8.07 -20.99
CA LYS A 99 11.88 6.94 -21.92
C LYS A 99 10.50 6.29 -21.87
N ASN A 100 9.84 6.30 -20.70
CA ASN A 100 8.59 5.55 -20.53
C ASN A 100 7.33 6.35 -20.89
N ASP A 101 7.36 7.68 -20.85
CA ASP A 101 6.18 8.50 -21.19
C ASP A 101 5.99 8.67 -22.71
N THR A 102 7.07 8.59 -23.49
CA THR A 102 6.99 8.76 -24.95
C THR A 102 6.39 7.52 -25.63
N GLU A 103 6.71 6.30 -25.16
CA GLU A 103 6.15 5.06 -25.72
C GLU A 103 4.69 4.84 -25.33
N LYS A 104 4.31 5.19 -24.09
CA LYS A 104 2.93 4.97 -23.60
C LYS A 104 1.93 5.92 -24.28
N THR A 105 2.34 7.15 -24.56
CA THR A 105 1.48 8.15 -25.23
C THR A 105 1.30 7.87 -26.73
N ALA A 106 2.30 7.25 -27.39
CA ALA A 106 2.22 6.86 -28.79
C ALA A 106 1.33 5.63 -29.04
N LEU A 107 1.31 4.67 -28.11
CA LEU A 107 0.47 3.47 -28.23
C LEU A 107 -1.02 3.79 -28.05
N MET A 108 -1.35 4.70 -27.12
CA MET A 108 -2.72 5.03 -26.78
C MET A 108 -3.43 5.83 -27.89
N LYS A 109 -2.70 6.69 -28.63
CA LYS A 109 -3.24 7.41 -29.79
C LYS A 109 -3.53 6.51 -31.01
N LYS A 110 -2.80 5.39 -31.18
CA LYS A 110 -3.06 4.43 -32.27
C LYS A 110 -4.28 3.54 -32.02
N SER A 111 -4.60 3.23 -30.76
CA SER A 111 -5.80 2.44 -30.42
C SER A 111 -7.10 3.23 -30.63
N ILE A 112 -7.11 4.51 -30.30
CA ILE A 112 -8.33 5.34 -30.40
C ILE A 112 -8.72 5.60 -31.87
N GLN A 113 -7.75 5.75 -32.76
CA GLN A 113 -8.04 6.01 -34.18
C GLN A 113 -8.58 4.77 -34.93
N LYS A 114 -8.39 3.56 -34.39
CA LYS A 114 -8.86 2.30 -35.01
C LYS A 114 -10.30 1.95 -34.65
N GLN A 115 -10.85 2.52 -33.58
CA GLN A 115 -12.25 2.28 -33.17
C GLN A 115 -13.27 3.27 -33.74
N LEU A 116 -12.82 4.33 -34.43
CA LEU A 116 -13.69 5.38 -35.01
C LEU A 116 -13.89 5.24 -36.54
N ARG A 117 -13.49 4.12 -37.15
CA ARG A 117 -13.64 3.86 -38.60
C ARG A 117 -14.35 2.54 -38.91
N HIS A 118 -15.42 2.24 -38.19
CA HIS A 118 -16.43 1.29 -38.65
C HIS A 118 -17.82 1.87 -38.42
#